data_AF-A0A7G8DRG2-F1
#
_entry.id   AF-A0A7G8DRG2-F1
#
_cell.length_a   1.000
_cell.length_b   1.000
_cell.length_c   1.000
_cell.angle_alpha   90.00
_cell.angle_beta   90.00
_cell.angle_gamma   90.00
#
_symmetry.space_group_name_H-M   'P 1'
#
loop_
_entity.id
_entity.type
_entity.pdbx_description
1 polymer ?
#
loop_
_entity_poly.entity_id
_entity_poly.type
_entity_poly.pdbx_seq_one_letter_code
_entity_poly.pdbx_strand_id
1 'polypeptide(L)'
;MQLADQFQRAQASASDQLQKASQAVTATSAVEQEPTASSESTVSFHSELPQPLQQAMVAFIERCPNWDQYRLVQAALAGFLIQHGVESRDITRLYVGNMFRRESLTQGV
;
A
#
# COMPACT_ATOMS: atom_id res chain seq x y z
N MET A 1 -15.29 21.00 59.81
CA MET A 1 -13.99 20.42 59.40
C MET A 1 -14.09 19.38 58.27
N GLN A 2 -15.28 18.91 57.87
CA GLN A 2 -15.45 17.80 56.90
C GLN A 2 -15.50 18.21 55.41
N LEU A 3 -15.66 19.52 55.12
CA LEU A 3 -15.80 20.04 53.76
C LEU A 3 -14.46 20.18 53.01
N ALA A 4 -13.37 20.48 53.74
CA ALA A 4 -12.03 20.64 53.15
C ALA A 4 -11.43 19.30 52.67
N ASP A 5 -11.71 18.21 53.38
CA ASP A 5 -11.23 16.86 53.06
C ASP A 5 -11.89 16.31 51.77
N GLN A 6 -13.15 16.68 51.53
CA GLN A 6 -13.90 16.24 50.35
C GLN A 6 -13.39 16.88 49.06
N PHE A 7 -12.97 18.15 49.10
CA PHE A 7 -12.41 18.83 47.93
C PHE A 7 -11.03 18.27 47.56
N GLN A 8 -10.21 17.94 48.57
CA GLN A 8 -8.89 17.32 48.38
C GLN A 8 -9.02 15.91 47.78
N ARG A 9 -10.00 15.11 48.22
CA ARG A 9 -10.30 13.79 47.63
C ARG A 9 -10.81 13.86 46.19
N ALA A 10 -11.60 14.89 45.85
CA ALA A 10 -12.10 15.05 44.48
C ALA A 10 -10.97 15.39 43.48
N GLN A 11 -10.01 16.24 43.85
CA GLN A 11 -8.87 16.59 42.99
C GLN A 11 -7.90 15.42 42.78
N ALA A 12 -7.68 14.58 43.81
CA ALA A 12 -6.83 13.40 43.68
C ALA A 12 -7.43 12.36 42.71
N SER A 13 -8.76 12.15 42.74
CA SER A 13 -9.46 11.21 41.85
C SER A 13 -9.45 11.63 40.37
N ALA A 14 -9.48 12.94 40.09
CA ALA A 14 -9.44 13.47 38.73
C ALA A 14 -8.08 13.24 38.04
N SER A 15 -6.97 13.32 38.81
CA SER A 15 -5.62 13.08 38.28
C SER A 15 -5.36 11.60 37.98
N ASP A 16 -5.90 10.70 38.80
CA ASP A 16 -5.76 9.24 38.61
C ASP A 16 -6.51 8.76 37.34
N GLN A 17 -7.68 9.37 37.06
CA GLN A 17 -8.46 9.06 35.85
C GLN A 17 -7.78 9.52 34.55
N LEU A 18 -7.04 10.63 34.55
CA LEU A 18 -6.32 11.08 33.35
C LEU A 18 -5.12 10.17 33.01
N GLN A 19 -4.49 9.57 34.03
CA GLN A 19 -3.36 8.65 33.83
C GLN A 19 -3.80 7.27 33.28
N LYS A 20 -5.03 6.84 33.58
CA LYS A 20 -5.61 5.59 33.08
C LYS A 20 -5.97 5.64 31.59
N ALA A 21 -6.33 6.81 31.07
CA ALA A 21 -6.66 6.98 29.65
C ALA A 21 -5.43 6.90 28.72
N SER A 22 -4.23 7.21 29.23
CA SER A 22 -2.99 7.18 28.42
C SER A 22 -2.40 5.77 28.24
N GLN A 23 -2.80 4.80 29.07
CA GLN A 23 -2.27 3.42 29.02
C GLN A 23 -3.13 2.45 28.20
N ALA A 24 -4.25 2.90 27.61
CA ALA A 24 -5.08 2.05 26.75
C ALA A 24 -4.66 2.03 25.26
N VAL A 25 -3.64 2.79 24.86
CA VAL A 25 -3.21 2.90 23.45
C VAL A 25 -2.02 1.99 23.08
N THR A 26 -1.44 1.28 24.05
CA THR A 26 -0.31 0.37 23.82
C THR A 26 -0.58 -1.05 24.30
N ALA A 27 -1.60 -1.68 23.74
CA ALA A 27 -1.65 -3.13 23.60
C ALA A 27 -1.83 -3.40 22.10
N THR A 28 -0.74 -3.32 21.34
CA THR A 28 0.02 -4.52 20.94
C THR A 28 -0.96 -5.64 20.60
N SER A 29 -1.36 -5.64 19.33
CA SER A 29 -1.78 -6.84 18.63
C SER A 29 -0.66 -7.88 18.77
N ALA A 30 -0.79 -8.76 19.76
CA ALA A 30 -0.12 -10.04 19.75
C ALA A 30 -0.81 -10.89 18.68
N VAL A 31 -0.35 -10.76 17.44
CA VAL A 31 -0.64 -11.73 16.39
C VAL A 31 0.26 -12.92 16.67
N GLU A 32 -0.37 -13.98 17.14
CA GLU A 32 0.14 -15.35 17.12
C GLU A 32 0.72 -15.62 15.73
N GLN A 33 2.04 -15.85 15.68
CA GLN A 33 2.75 -16.28 14.48
C GLN A 33 2.36 -17.73 14.17
N GLU A 34 1.24 -17.88 13.46
CA GLU A 34 1.01 -18.99 12.53
C GLU A 34 1.79 -18.72 11.22
N PRO A 35 2.19 -19.76 10.47
CA PRO A 35 3.19 -19.67 9.40
C PRO A 35 2.71 -18.69 8.35
N THR A 36 3.37 -17.53 8.28
CA THR A 36 3.02 -16.45 7.36
C THR A 36 3.29 -16.90 5.94
N ALA A 37 2.26 -17.48 5.31
CA ALA A 37 2.10 -17.41 3.87
C ALA A 37 2.35 -15.95 3.51
N SER A 38 3.43 -15.71 2.77
CA SER A 38 3.89 -14.37 2.39
C SER A 38 2.78 -13.72 1.57
N SER A 39 1.90 -12.99 2.25
CA SER A 39 0.90 -12.16 1.63
C SER A 39 1.67 -11.06 0.91
N GLU A 40 1.78 -11.18 -0.41
CA GLU A 40 2.26 -10.11 -1.27
C GLU A 40 1.41 -8.87 -0.98
N SER A 41 1.92 -8.01 -0.10
CA SER A 41 1.26 -6.78 0.30
C SER A 41 1.30 -5.84 -0.90
N THR A 42 0.18 -5.74 -1.61
CA THR A 42 0.03 -4.78 -2.71
C THR A 42 -0.03 -3.38 -2.10
N VAL A 43 1.00 -2.57 -2.37
CA VAL A 43 1.05 -1.18 -1.92
C VAL A 43 0.48 -0.27 -3.00
N SER A 44 -0.66 0.35 -2.70
CA SER A 44 -1.21 1.43 -3.53
C SER A 44 -0.60 2.76 -3.10
N PHE A 45 -0.14 3.56 -4.06
CA PHE A 45 0.33 4.91 -3.81
C PHE A 45 -0.22 5.89 -4.84
N HIS A 46 -0.35 7.14 -4.43
CA HIS A 46 -0.76 8.25 -5.29
C HIS A 46 0.43 9.17 -5.52
N SER A 47 0.56 9.68 -6.74
CA SER A 47 1.63 10.59 -7.13
C SER A 47 1.11 11.54 -8.20
N GLU A 48 1.45 12.82 -8.06
CA GLU A 48 1.18 13.84 -9.06
C GLU A 48 2.09 13.63 -10.28
N LEU A 49 1.49 13.51 -11.47
CA LEU A 49 2.23 13.41 -12.73
C LEU A 49 2.14 14.72 -13.51
N PRO A 50 3.20 15.14 -14.22
CA PRO A 50 3.13 16.28 -15.11
C PRO A 50 1.98 16.13 -16.13
N GLN A 51 1.18 17.18 -16.31
CA GLN A 51 -0.01 17.16 -17.17
C GLN A 51 0.25 16.58 -18.59
N PRO A 52 1.37 16.93 -19.29
CA PRO A 52 1.64 16.36 -20.61
C PRO A 52 1.82 14.84 -20.59
N LEU A 53 2.42 14.30 -19.53
CA LEU A 53 2.62 12.86 -19.37
C LEU A 53 1.29 12.16 -19.12
N GLN A 54 0.47 12.70 -18.21
CA GLN A 54 -0.86 12.14 -17.92
C GLN A 54 -1.71 12.09 -19.20
N GLN A 55 -1.74 13.17 -19.97
CA GLN A 55 -2.52 13.23 -21.21
C GLN A 55 -2.02 12.22 -22.25
N ALA A 56 -0.71 12.04 -22.36
CA ALA A 56 -0.12 11.02 -23.24
C ALA A 56 -0.46 9.59 -22.80
N MET A 57 -0.44 9.31 -21.49
CA MET A 57 -0.83 8.01 -20.92
C MET A 57 -2.30 7.69 -21.21
N VAL A 58 -3.20 8.65 -20.98
CA VAL A 58 -4.63 8.49 -21.28
C VAL A 58 -4.84 8.24 -22.77
N ALA A 59 -4.27 9.08 -23.64
CA ALA A 59 -4.40 8.90 -25.09
C ALA A 59 -3.82 7.56 -25.57
N PHE A 60 -2.75 7.06 -24.94
CA PHE A 60 -2.22 5.73 -25.24
C PHE A 60 -3.21 4.63 -24.88
N ILE A 61 -3.75 4.66 -23.65
CA ILE A 61 -4.71 3.68 -23.14
C ILE A 61 -5.98 3.64 -24.01
N GLU A 62 -6.52 4.79 -24.40
CA GLU A 62 -7.71 4.87 -25.25
C GLU A 62 -7.54 4.21 -26.63
N ARG A 63 -6.33 4.25 -27.18
CA ARG A 63 -6.00 3.64 -28.48
C ARG A 63 -5.66 2.15 -28.38
N CYS A 64 -5.46 1.65 -27.17
CA CYS A 64 -4.93 0.33 -26.90
C CYS A 64 -5.92 -0.43 -26.01
N PRO A 65 -6.86 -1.22 -26.59
CA PRO A 65 -8.01 -1.80 -25.87
C PRO A 65 -7.65 -2.76 -24.73
N ASN A 66 -6.37 -3.10 -24.62
CA ASN A 66 -5.84 -4.08 -23.70
C ASN A 66 -4.96 -3.49 -22.59
N TRP A 67 -4.83 -2.18 -22.57
CA TRP A 67 -3.98 -1.46 -21.65
C TRP A 67 -4.84 -0.69 -20.65
N ASP A 68 -4.38 -0.69 -19.41
CA ASP A 68 -4.93 0.10 -18.31
C ASP A 68 -3.78 0.85 -17.62
N GLN A 69 -4.13 1.75 -16.70
CA GLN A 69 -3.15 2.57 -16.00
C GLN A 69 -2.12 1.73 -15.23
N TYR A 70 -2.55 0.68 -14.54
CA TYR A 70 -1.65 -0.15 -13.74
C TYR A 70 -0.71 -0.94 -14.63
N ARG A 71 -1.24 -1.57 -15.68
CA ARG A 71 -0.43 -2.31 -16.64
C ARG A 71 0.60 -1.42 -17.34
N LEU A 72 0.21 -0.21 -17.74
CA LEU A 72 1.11 0.76 -18.35
C LEU A 72 2.27 1.12 -17.41
N VAL A 73 1.93 1.49 -16.17
CA VAL A 73 2.92 1.92 -15.17
C VAL A 73 3.81 0.74 -14.77
N GLN A 74 3.26 -0.44 -14.52
CA GLN A 74 4.02 -1.64 -14.18
C GLN A 74 4.98 -2.05 -15.30
N ALA A 75 4.54 -2.01 -16.56
CA ALA A 75 5.40 -2.31 -17.71
C ALA A 75 6.55 -1.29 -17.84
N ALA A 76 6.25 0.00 -17.67
CA ALA A 76 7.23 1.06 -17.72
C ALA A 76 8.26 0.94 -16.58
N LEU A 77 7.81 0.70 -15.34
CA LEU A 77 8.70 0.53 -14.18
C LEU A 77 9.55 -0.74 -14.31
N ALA A 78 8.96 -1.87 -14.69
CA ALA A 78 9.71 -3.11 -14.87
C ALA A 78 10.77 -2.95 -15.98
N GLY A 79 10.39 -2.34 -17.12
CA GLY A 79 11.32 -2.04 -18.20
C GLY A 79 12.44 -1.07 -17.78
N PHE A 80 12.12 -0.04 -16.99
CA PHE A 80 13.10 0.89 -16.43
C PHE A 80 14.11 0.14 -15.55
N LEU A 81 13.65 -0.69 -14.62
CA LEU A 81 14.51 -1.46 -13.72
C LEU A 81 15.45 -2.41 -14.49
N ILE A 82 14.93 -3.08 -15.53
CA ILE A 82 15.73 -3.96 -16.39
C ILE A 82 16.84 -3.16 -17.11
N GLN A 83 16.50 -2.01 -17.69
CA GLN A 83 17.46 -1.14 -18.38
C GLN A 83 18.55 -0.60 -17.45
N HIS A 84 18.25 -0.45 -16.16
CA HIS A 84 19.18 -0.01 -15.12
C HIS A 84 19.95 -1.14 -14.44
N GLY A 85 19.92 -2.36 -14.99
CA GLY A 85 20.75 -3.47 -14.52
C GLY A 85 20.17 -4.26 -13.35
N VAL A 86 18.86 -4.15 -13.08
CA VAL A 86 18.21 -5.00 -12.07
C VAL A 86 17.99 -6.39 -12.66
N GLU A 87 18.82 -7.34 -12.23
CA GLU A 87 18.78 -8.74 -12.69
C GLU A 87 17.79 -9.58 -11.86
N SER A 88 16.51 -9.22 -11.90
CA SER A 88 15.44 -10.04 -11.30
C SER A 88 14.63 -10.76 -12.37
N ARG A 89 14.57 -12.09 -12.25
CA ARG A 89 13.75 -12.93 -13.13
C ARG A 89 12.26 -12.59 -13.00
N ASP A 90 11.81 -12.23 -11.80
CA ASP A 90 10.42 -11.87 -11.55
C ASP A 90 10.07 -10.53 -12.19
N ILE A 91 10.96 -9.53 -12.13
CA ILE A 91 10.80 -8.26 -12.84
C ILE A 91 10.79 -8.47 -14.35
N THR A 92 11.67 -9.33 -14.86
CA THR A 92 11.71 -9.68 -16.29
C THR A 92 10.40 -10.35 -16.73
N ARG A 93 9.88 -11.29 -15.93
CA ARG A 93 8.58 -11.93 -16.18
C ARG A 93 7.42 -10.95 -16.10
N LEU A 94 7.45 -10.00 -15.15
CA LEU A 94 6.44 -8.96 -15.02
C LEU A 94 6.44 -8.04 -16.25
N TYR A 95 7.62 -7.62 -16.71
CA TYR A 95 7.77 -6.82 -17.93
C TYR A 95 7.21 -7.55 -19.15
N VAL A 96 7.66 -8.78 -19.41
CA VAL A 96 7.22 -9.59 -20.55
C VAL A 96 5.73 -9.92 -20.43
N GLY A 97 5.23 -10.25 -19.25
CA GLY A 97 3.82 -10.55 -19.01
C GLY A 97 2.90 -9.34 -19.21
N ASN A 98 3.38 -8.14 -18.88
CA ASN A 98 2.65 -6.91 -19.17
C ASN A 98 2.74 -6.51 -20.65
N MET A 99 3.86 -6.76 -21.34
CA MET A 99 4.01 -6.47 -22.76
C MET A 99 3.24 -7.46 -23.67
N PHE A 100 3.23 -8.74 -23.31
CA PHE A 100 2.65 -9.82 -24.09
C PHE A 100 1.53 -10.50 -23.30
N ARG A 101 0.28 -10.33 -23.73
CA ARG A 101 -0.87 -10.99 -23.10
C ARG A 101 -0.76 -12.53 -23.21
N ARG A 102 -1.28 -13.24 -22.20
CA ARG A 102 -1.53 -14.70 -22.25
C ARG A 102 -2.75 -15.10 -23.08
N GLU A 103 -3.67 -14.18 -23.35
CA GLU A 103 -4.91 -14.43 -24.11
C GLU A 103 -4.64 -14.73 -25.59
N SER A 104 -3.51 -14.27 -26.14
CA SER A 104 -3.05 -14.59 -27.50
C SER A 104 -2.71 -16.07 -27.68
N LEU A 105 -2.53 -16.83 -26.59
CA LEU A 105 -2.17 -18.25 -26.62
C LEU A 105 -3.40 -19.18 -26.51
N THR A 106 -4.60 -18.66 -26.22
CA THR A 106 -5.81 -19.47 -26.03
C THR A 106 -6.76 -19.47 -27.24
N GLN A 107 -6.46 -18.72 -28.31
CA GLN A 107 -7.24 -18.73 -29.57
C GLN A 107 -6.69 -19.69 -30.65
N GLY A 108 -6.03 -20.77 -30.24
CA GLY A 108 -5.44 -21.75 -31.15
C GLY A 108 -5.63 -23.19 -30.69
N VAL A 109 -6.89 -23.62 -30.54
CA VAL A 109 -7.29 -25.04 -30.62
C VAL A 109 -8.64 -25.11 -31.33
#